data_AF-A0A2A4QYW9-F1
#
_entry.id   AF-A0A2A4QYW9-F1
#
_cell.length_a   1.000
_cell.length_b   1.000
_cell.length_c   1.000
_cell.angle_alpha   90.00
_cell.angle_beta   90.00
_cell.angle_gamma   90.00
#
_symmetry.space_group_name_H-M   'P 1'
#
loop_
_entity.id
_entity.type
_entity.pdbx_description
1 polymer ?
#
loop_
_entity_poly.entity_id
_entity_poly.type
_entity_poly.pdbx_seq_one_letter_code
_entity_poly.pdbx_strand_id
1 'polypeptide(L)'
;MSEVIRLSLDTEFNELAPSKEPMSFEFISIGLKNIDNEEDGYYAVSSEFDEKKSAKSNKFVASHVLPKLYLEHDKEEVQQDLKSIRIGVSRYLMQSAVNFRGAKKMELWAKNGSYDNVAICRLLGGMQQFRGTVTMFNMDVKFRDLNELTMPKNPATPKPAGDETRLHNAFYDACHQAEIIRWVEANERPRCSETATMNAAVKKGLAL
;
A
#
# COMPACT_ATOMS: atom_id res chain seq x y z
N MET A 1 -7.90 16.60 -12.83
CA MET A 1 -8.12 15.54 -11.82
C MET A 1 -7.68 14.23 -12.45
N SER A 2 -6.90 13.41 -11.75
CA SER A 2 -6.40 12.15 -12.31
C SER A 2 -7.56 11.18 -12.59
N GLU A 3 -7.47 10.41 -13.67
CA GLU A 3 -8.44 9.33 -13.96
C GLU A 3 -8.21 8.08 -13.08
N VAL A 4 -7.21 8.15 -12.18
CA VAL A 4 -6.70 7.04 -11.40
C VAL A 4 -6.61 7.45 -9.94
N ILE A 5 -7.22 6.65 -9.07
CA ILE A 5 -7.05 6.74 -7.62
C ILE A 5 -5.85 5.89 -7.24
N ARG A 6 -4.93 6.43 -6.44
CA ARG A 6 -3.70 5.75 -6.04
C ARG A 6 -3.62 5.68 -4.53
N LEU A 7 -3.63 4.46 -4.00
CA LEU A 7 -3.48 4.21 -2.58
C LEU A 7 -2.25 3.35 -2.36
N SER A 8 -1.48 3.61 -1.30
CA SER A 8 -0.50 2.65 -0.79
C SER A 8 -1.12 1.81 0.34
N LEU A 9 -0.67 0.57 0.44
CA LEU A 9 -1.14 -0.47 1.34
C LEU A 9 0.06 -1.09 2.04
N ASP A 10 -0.13 -1.37 3.33
CA ASP A 10 0.74 -2.24 4.10
C ASP A 10 -0.10 -2.98 5.15
N THR A 11 0.32 -4.18 5.53
CA THR A 11 -0.36 -5.00 6.53
C THR A 11 0.63 -5.70 7.43
N GLU A 12 0.26 -5.80 8.71
CA GLU A 12 0.96 -6.65 9.66
C GLU A 12 0.12 -7.89 9.96
N PHE A 13 0.77 -9.05 10.01
CA PHE A 13 0.13 -10.32 10.30
C PHE A 13 1.12 -11.31 10.90
N ASN A 14 0.61 -12.28 11.64
CA ASN A 14 1.39 -13.39 12.17
C ASN A 14 1.10 -14.65 11.37
N GLU A 15 2.06 -15.10 10.57
CA GLU A 15 1.95 -16.35 9.83
C GLU A 15 1.89 -17.54 10.79
N LEU A 16 0.87 -18.40 10.62
CA LEU A 16 0.63 -19.55 11.47
C LEU A 16 1.34 -20.78 10.90
N ALA A 17 2.43 -21.19 11.55
CA ALA A 17 3.12 -22.44 11.27
C ALA A 17 3.06 -23.40 12.49
N PRO A 18 2.83 -24.72 12.30
CA PRO A 18 2.32 -25.37 11.10
C PRO A 18 0.78 -25.28 11.04
N SER A 19 0.22 -24.62 10.03
CA SER A 19 -1.22 -24.61 9.76
C SER A 19 -1.59 -25.68 8.72
N LYS A 20 -2.79 -26.26 8.84
CA LYS A 20 -3.35 -27.19 7.85
C LYS A 20 -3.86 -26.49 6.59
N GLU A 21 -4.04 -25.16 6.67
CA GLU A 21 -4.48 -24.32 5.56
C GLU A 21 -3.28 -23.56 5.00
N PRO A 22 -2.97 -23.68 3.70
CA PRO A 22 -1.93 -22.87 3.06
C PRO A 22 -2.20 -21.38 3.28
N MET A 23 -1.13 -20.61 3.56
CA MET A 23 -1.21 -19.14 3.77
C MET A 23 -2.16 -18.75 4.91
N SER A 24 -2.15 -19.51 6.01
CA SER A 24 -2.88 -19.15 7.23
C SER A 24 -2.08 -18.11 8.03
N PHE A 25 -2.69 -16.97 8.30
CA PHE A 25 -2.13 -15.93 9.15
C PHE A 25 -3.20 -15.31 10.04
N GLU A 26 -2.80 -14.89 11.23
CA GLU A 26 -3.58 -14.00 12.10
C GLU A 26 -3.35 -12.56 11.64
N PHE A 27 -4.41 -11.90 11.19
CA PHE A 27 -4.35 -10.51 10.76
C PHE A 27 -4.18 -9.57 11.97
N ILE A 28 -3.17 -8.70 11.95
CA ILE A 28 -2.84 -7.80 13.07
C ILE A 28 -3.30 -6.38 12.75
N SER A 29 -2.84 -5.76 11.67
CA SER A 29 -3.20 -4.38 11.33
C SER A 29 -3.13 -4.11 9.83
N ILE A 30 -3.76 -3.01 9.39
CA ILE A 30 -3.75 -2.52 8.01
C ILE A 30 -3.59 -1.01 7.99
N GLY A 31 -2.69 -0.55 7.12
CA GLY A 31 -2.53 0.85 6.76
C GLY A 31 -2.90 1.06 5.29
N LEU A 32 -3.71 2.08 5.02
CA LEU A 32 -3.99 2.58 3.69
C LEU A 32 -3.70 4.07 3.65
N LYS A 33 -3.01 4.54 2.61
CA LYS A 33 -2.71 5.96 2.44
C LYS A 33 -3.04 6.43 1.05
N ASN A 34 -3.74 7.55 0.94
CA ASN A 34 -3.91 8.21 -0.35
C ASN A 34 -2.58 8.83 -0.79
N ILE A 35 -2.08 8.41 -1.95
CA ILE A 35 -0.79 8.87 -2.45
C ILE A 35 -0.85 10.34 -2.84
N ASP A 36 -2.02 10.80 -3.30
CA ASP A 36 -2.27 12.14 -3.83
C ASP A 36 -2.85 13.11 -2.78
N ASN A 37 -3.10 12.65 -1.56
CA ASN A 37 -3.60 13.47 -0.45
C ASN A 37 -2.94 13.07 0.88
N GLU A 38 -2.06 13.95 1.38
CA GLU A 38 -1.27 13.70 2.59
C GLU A 38 -2.08 13.67 3.89
N GLU A 39 -3.33 14.13 3.92
CA GLU A 39 -4.19 14.05 5.10
C GLU A 39 -5.13 12.83 5.06
N ASP A 40 -5.31 12.20 3.89
CA ASP A 40 -6.27 11.11 3.69
C ASP A 40 -5.60 9.75 3.88
N GLY A 41 -6.06 9.00 4.87
CA GLY A 41 -5.50 7.71 5.26
C GLY A 41 -6.42 6.94 6.19
N TYR A 42 -6.17 5.64 6.31
CA TYR A 42 -6.90 4.73 7.18
C TYR A 42 -5.93 3.79 7.88
N TYR A 43 -6.10 3.64 9.18
CA TYR A 43 -5.36 2.69 10.00
C TYR A 43 -6.31 1.96 10.94
N ALA A 44 -6.10 0.66 11.09
CA ALA A 44 -6.83 -0.14 12.06
C ALA A 44 -6.00 -1.32 12.56
N VAL A 45 -6.23 -1.68 13.83
CA VAL A 45 -5.61 -2.82 14.52
C VAL A 45 -6.72 -3.80 14.90
N SER A 46 -6.54 -5.07 14.59
CA SER A 46 -7.48 -6.13 14.93
C SER A 46 -7.52 -6.37 16.45
N SER A 47 -8.71 -6.49 17.02
CA SER A 47 -8.88 -6.99 18.39
C SER A 47 -8.91 -8.52 18.47
N GLU A 48 -8.89 -9.22 17.33
CA GLU A 48 -9.14 -10.66 17.25
C GLU A 48 -7.87 -11.52 17.21
N PHE A 49 -6.68 -10.93 16.99
CA PHE A 49 -5.43 -11.69 17.05
C PHE A 49 -5.00 -11.93 18.51
N ASP A 50 -4.43 -13.10 18.79
CA ASP A 50 -3.89 -13.40 20.11
C ASP A 50 -2.46 -12.82 20.22
N GLU A 51 -2.35 -11.66 20.84
CA GLU A 51 -1.09 -10.94 21.06
C GLU A 51 -0.06 -11.80 21.83
N LYS A 52 -0.49 -12.54 22.86
CA LYS A 52 0.40 -13.37 23.69
C LYS A 52 0.92 -14.57 22.90
N LYS A 53 0.05 -15.22 22.15
CA LYS A 53 0.43 -16.33 21.25
C LYS A 53 1.36 -15.84 20.15
N SER A 54 1.05 -14.71 19.52
CA SER A 54 1.88 -14.09 18.48
C SER A 54 3.28 -13.74 19.00
N ALA A 55 3.36 -13.11 20.18
CA ALA A 55 4.62 -12.79 20.83
C ALA A 55 5.46 -14.04 21.14
N LYS A 56 4.80 -15.16 21.46
CA LYS A 56 5.46 -16.43 21.77
C LYS A 56 5.92 -17.19 20.52
N SER A 57 5.11 -17.19 19.46
CA SER A 57 5.38 -17.98 18.24
C SER A 57 6.32 -17.26 17.28
N ASN A 58 6.31 -15.93 17.27
CA ASN A 58 7.06 -15.14 16.30
C ASN A 58 7.84 -14.02 16.99
N LYS A 59 9.14 -14.25 17.19
CA LYS A 59 10.05 -13.28 17.84
C LYS A 59 10.11 -11.96 17.09
N PHE A 60 10.00 -11.99 15.76
CA PHE A 60 10.07 -10.77 14.94
C PHE A 60 8.84 -9.89 15.17
N VAL A 61 7.64 -10.47 15.13
CA VAL A 61 6.39 -9.77 15.45
C VAL A 61 6.44 -9.23 16.89
N ALA A 62 6.93 -10.03 17.83
CA ALA A 62 7.06 -9.64 19.23
C ALA A 62 7.94 -8.40 19.44
N SER A 63 9.07 -8.31 18.74
CA SER A 63 10.04 -7.21 18.93
C SER A 63 9.79 -5.99 18.06
N HIS A 64 9.21 -6.18 16.86
CA HIS A 64 9.14 -5.11 15.86
C HIS A 64 7.72 -4.63 15.58
N VAL A 65 6.69 -5.46 15.73
CA VAL A 65 5.31 -5.10 15.35
C VAL A 65 4.49 -4.71 16.59
N LEU A 66 4.37 -5.62 17.56
CA LEU A 66 3.48 -5.45 18.71
C LEU A 66 3.76 -4.17 19.53
N PRO A 67 5.02 -3.79 19.79
CA PRO A 67 5.32 -2.56 20.54
C PRO A 67 4.90 -1.28 19.80
N LYS A 68 4.61 -1.38 18.49
CA LYS A 68 4.42 -0.23 17.59
C LYS A 68 2.97 -0.01 17.15
N LEU A 69 2.05 -0.88 17.55
CA LEU A 69 0.66 -0.86 17.07
C LEU A 69 -0.08 0.45 17.38
N TYR A 70 0.28 1.12 18.48
CA TYR A 70 -0.43 2.28 19.02
C TYR A 70 0.47 3.50 19.24
N LEU A 71 1.58 3.63 18.49
CA LEU A 71 2.60 4.67 18.75
C LEU A 71 2.06 6.11 18.70
N GLU A 72 1.17 6.43 17.76
CA GLU A 72 0.57 7.77 17.63
C GLU A 72 -0.96 7.74 17.51
N HIS A 73 -1.55 6.62 17.91
CA HIS A 73 -2.99 6.43 17.91
C HIS A 73 -3.43 5.87 19.24
N ASP A 74 -4.49 6.44 19.80
CA ASP A 74 -5.11 5.85 20.98
C ASP A 74 -5.66 4.46 20.61
N LYS A 75 -5.42 3.48 21.48
CA LYS A 75 -5.81 2.10 21.23
C LYS A 75 -7.32 1.98 20.96
N GLU A 76 -8.11 2.73 21.71
CA GLU A 76 -9.57 2.79 21.59
C GLU A 76 -10.05 3.38 20.25
N GLU A 77 -9.23 4.17 19.56
CA GLU A 77 -9.54 4.77 18.27
C GLU A 77 -9.37 3.77 17.12
N VAL A 78 -8.26 3.02 17.14
CA VAL A 78 -7.84 2.19 16.00
C VAL A 78 -8.11 0.70 16.20
N GLN A 79 -8.30 0.24 17.44
CA GLN A 79 -8.58 -1.17 17.72
C GLN A 79 -10.03 -1.52 17.42
N GLN A 80 -10.25 -2.49 16.53
CA GLN A 80 -11.56 -2.86 16.01
C GLN A 80 -11.64 -4.38 15.77
N ASP A 81 -12.85 -4.94 15.81
CA ASP A 81 -13.06 -6.32 15.33
C ASP A 81 -12.90 -6.40 13.80
N LEU A 82 -12.60 -7.59 13.25
CA LEU A 82 -12.34 -7.78 11.83
C LEU A 82 -13.54 -7.39 10.96
N LYS A 83 -14.77 -7.54 11.50
CA LYS A 83 -15.98 -7.11 10.82
C LYS A 83 -16.01 -5.59 10.65
N SER A 84 -15.66 -4.84 11.68
CA SER A 84 -15.61 -3.38 11.67
C SER A 84 -14.47 -2.88 10.80
N ILE A 85 -13.30 -3.52 10.85
CA ILE A 85 -12.18 -3.23 9.95
C ILE A 85 -12.59 -3.46 8.50
N ARG A 86 -13.24 -4.59 8.18
CA ARG A 86 -13.76 -4.87 6.84
C ARG A 86 -14.70 -3.75 6.36
N ILE A 87 -15.65 -3.32 7.21
CA ILE A 87 -16.57 -2.22 6.88
C ILE A 87 -15.80 -0.90 6.70
N GLY A 88 -14.83 -0.62 7.56
CA GLY A 88 -13.98 0.57 7.51
C GLY A 88 -13.17 0.65 6.22
N VAL A 89 -12.46 -0.43 5.88
CA VAL A 89 -11.71 -0.56 4.62
C VAL A 89 -12.63 -0.42 3.42
N SER A 90 -13.76 -1.16 3.37
CA SER A 90 -14.73 -1.00 2.29
C SER A 90 -15.18 0.47 2.17
N ARG A 91 -15.54 1.12 3.28
CA ARG A 91 -15.96 2.52 3.28
C ARG A 91 -14.86 3.46 2.81
N TYR A 92 -13.61 3.22 3.21
CA TYR A 92 -12.47 4.02 2.76
C TYR A 92 -12.29 3.91 1.24
N LEU A 93 -12.23 2.69 0.70
CA LEU A 93 -12.11 2.46 -0.74
C LEU A 93 -13.27 3.10 -1.54
N MET A 94 -14.50 2.99 -1.03
CA MET A 94 -15.67 3.62 -1.65
C MET A 94 -15.64 5.15 -1.58
N GLN A 95 -15.21 5.74 -0.45
CA GLN A 95 -15.08 7.19 -0.32
C GLN A 95 -14.00 7.74 -1.25
N SER A 96 -12.86 7.07 -1.37
CA SER A 96 -11.84 7.42 -2.38
C SER A 96 -12.43 7.36 -3.79
N ALA A 97 -13.31 6.41 -4.11
CA ALA A 97 -14.00 6.36 -5.40
C ALA A 97 -14.95 7.55 -5.62
N VAL A 98 -15.77 7.89 -4.62
CA VAL A 98 -16.77 8.96 -4.69
C VAL A 98 -16.13 10.35 -4.80
N ASN A 99 -15.05 10.58 -4.05
CA ASN A 99 -14.34 11.86 -4.05
C ASN A 99 -13.70 12.17 -5.41
N PHE A 100 -13.43 11.14 -6.21
CA PHE A 100 -12.84 11.25 -7.54
C PHE A 100 -13.87 10.86 -8.62
N ARG A 101 -14.96 11.64 -8.73
CA ARG A 101 -16.00 11.43 -9.75
C ARG A 101 -15.38 11.39 -11.15
N GLY A 102 -15.41 10.21 -11.77
CA GLY A 102 -14.85 9.97 -13.11
C GLY A 102 -13.57 9.12 -13.14
N ALA A 103 -13.01 8.76 -11.98
CA ALA A 103 -11.95 7.76 -11.92
C ALA A 103 -12.45 6.43 -12.50
N LYS A 104 -11.65 5.84 -13.40
CA LYS A 104 -11.95 4.54 -14.03
C LYS A 104 -11.06 3.43 -13.49
N LYS A 105 -10.08 3.79 -12.66
CA LYS A 105 -9.06 2.87 -12.18
C LYS A 105 -8.67 3.21 -10.75
N MET A 106 -8.41 2.18 -9.97
CA MET A 106 -7.76 2.24 -8.67
C MET A 106 -6.46 1.45 -8.73
N GLU A 107 -5.38 2.04 -8.23
CA GLU A 107 -4.11 1.38 -8.02
C GLU A 107 -3.85 1.22 -6.54
N LEU A 108 -3.64 -0.03 -6.11
CA LEU A 108 -3.20 -0.37 -4.77
C LEU A 108 -1.72 -0.73 -4.83
N TRP A 109 -0.89 0.16 -4.29
CA TRP A 109 0.55 0.03 -4.27
C TRP A 109 1.01 -0.61 -2.97
N ALA A 110 1.92 -1.56 -3.04
CA ALA A 110 2.54 -2.17 -1.86
C ALA A 110 4.01 -2.51 -2.17
N LYS A 111 4.89 -2.39 -1.18
CA LYS A 111 6.30 -2.80 -1.31
C LYS A 111 6.42 -4.30 -1.05
N ASN A 112 6.77 -5.10 -2.05
CA ASN A 112 6.77 -6.57 -1.96
C ASN A 112 5.38 -7.14 -1.56
N GLY A 113 4.30 -6.51 -2.03
CA GLY A 113 2.95 -6.63 -1.47
C GLY A 113 2.21 -7.94 -1.72
N SER A 114 2.89 -9.05 -2.05
CA SER A 114 2.22 -10.29 -2.41
C SER A 114 1.34 -10.83 -1.28
N TYR A 115 1.81 -10.76 -0.03
CA TYR A 115 1.04 -11.16 1.15
C TYR A 115 0.00 -10.12 1.54
N ASP A 116 0.31 -8.82 1.44
CA ASP A 116 -0.62 -7.72 1.74
C ASP A 116 -1.87 -7.78 0.85
N ASN A 117 -1.66 -8.08 -0.44
CA ASN A 117 -2.75 -8.26 -1.39
C ASN A 117 -3.65 -9.45 -1.00
N VAL A 118 -3.07 -10.54 -0.48
CA VAL A 118 -3.84 -11.67 0.06
C VAL A 118 -4.56 -11.28 1.36
N ALA A 119 -3.91 -10.53 2.25
CA ALA A 119 -4.47 -10.05 3.51
C ALA A 119 -5.71 -9.18 3.31
N ILE A 120 -5.63 -8.13 2.48
CA ILE A 120 -6.78 -7.28 2.21
C ILE A 120 -7.90 -8.04 1.49
N CYS A 121 -7.57 -8.94 0.55
CA CYS A 121 -8.57 -9.77 -0.12
C CYS A 121 -9.29 -10.68 0.87
N ARG A 122 -8.56 -11.39 1.76
CA ARG A 122 -9.15 -12.26 2.78
C ARG A 122 -10.02 -11.46 3.75
N LEU A 123 -9.55 -10.30 4.20
CA LEU A 123 -10.32 -9.39 5.07
C LEU A 123 -11.66 -9.00 4.44
N LEU A 124 -11.69 -8.69 3.13
CA LEU A 124 -12.94 -8.36 2.43
C LEU A 124 -13.78 -9.58 2.04
N GLY A 125 -13.38 -10.79 2.40
CA GLY A 125 -14.13 -12.03 2.14
C GLY A 125 -13.76 -12.75 0.83
N GLY A 126 -12.60 -12.44 0.26
CA GLY A 126 -12.05 -13.06 -0.95
C GLY A 126 -11.94 -12.10 -2.14
N MET A 127 -11.24 -12.52 -3.19
CA MET A 127 -11.02 -11.73 -4.41
C MET A 127 -12.33 -11.27 -5.08
N GLN A 128 -13.38 -12.10 -5.04
CA GLN A 128 -14.66 -11.75 -5.66
C GLN A 128 -15.38 -10.63 -4.91
N GLN A 129 -15.37 -10.68 -3.57
CA GLN A 129 -15.97 -9.67 -2.70
C GLN A 129 -15.15 -8.38 -2.69
N PHE A 130 -13.81 -8.51 -2.73
CA PHE A 130 -12.91 -7.39 -2.96
C PHE A 130 -13.25 -6.67 -4.26
N ARG A 131 -13.30 -7.40 -5.39
CA ARG A 131 -13.68 -6.83 -6.69
C ARG A 131 -15.06 -6.20 -6.61
N GLY A 132 -16.07 -6.87 -6.06
CA GLY A 132 -17.41 -6.33 -5.89
C GLY A 132 -17.45 -5.00 -5.13
N THR A 133 -16.61 -4.83 -4.10
CA THR A 133 -16.51 -3.58 -3.34
C THR A 133 -16.02 -2.42 -4.20
N VAL A 134 -15.08 -2.68 -5.12
CA VAL A 134 -14.47 -1.62 -5.94
C VAL A 134 -15.18 -1.45 -7.30
N THR A 135 -15.73 -2.52 -7.88
CA THR A 135 -16.45 -2.51 -9.16
C THR A 135 -17.83 -1.89 -9.07
N MET A 136 -18.40 -1.66 -7.87
CA MET A 136 -19.61 -0.83 -7.70
C MET A 136 -19.48 0.56 -8.36
N PHE A 137 -18.26 1.02 -8.62
CA PHE A 137 -17.97 2.29 -9.30
C PHE A 137 -17.49 2.13 -10.75
N ASN A 138 -17.66 0.95 -11.36
CA ASN A 138 -17.10 0.62 -12.69
C ASN A 138 -15.59 0.87 -12.81
N MET A 139 -14.86 0.71 -11.71
CA MET A 139 -13.41 0.90 -11.66
C MET A 139 -12.67 -0.41 -11.84
N ASP A 140 -11.60 -0.39 -12.65
CA ASP A 140 -10.61 -1.46 -12.69
C ASP A 140 -9.65 -1.33 -11.48
N VAL A 141 -9.25 -2.45 -10.89
CA VAL A 141 -8.32 -2.45 -9.76
C VAL A 141 -7.03 -3.13 -10.16
N LYS A 142 -5.92 -2.42 -9.97
CA LYS A 142 -4.58 -2.94 -10.23
C LYS A 142 -3.75 -2.93 -8.95
N PHE A 143 -3.30 -4.11 -8.54
CA PHE A 143 -2.22 -4.21 -7.56
C PHE A 143 -0.90 -3.83 -8.23
N ARG A 144 -0.13 -2.96 -7.58
CA ARG A 144 1.15 -2.43 -8.04
C ARG A 144 2.21 -2.75 -7.01
N ASP A 145 3.40 -3.12 -7.48
CA ASP A 145 4.55 -3.28 -6.59
C ASP A 145 5.43 -2.02 -6.65
N LEU A 146 5.92 -1.56 -5.50
CA LEU A 146 6.85 -0.43 -5.44
C LEU A 146 8.13 -0.67 -6.27
N ASN A 147 8.55 -1.93 -6.41
CA ASN A 147 9.69 -2.31 -7.26
C ASN A 147 9.45 -2.06 -8.76
N GLU A 148 8.21 -1.77 -9.19
CA GLU A 148 7.94 -1.31 -10.56
C GLU A 148 8.50 0.09 -10.83
N LEU A 149 8.76 0.88 -9.78
CA LEU A 149 9.35 2.21 -9.92
C LEU A 149 10.84 2.10 -10.22
N THR A 150 11.31 2.91 -11.16
CA THR A 150 12.75 3.06 -11.39
C THR A 150 13.29 3.99 -10.32
N MET A 151 13.72 3.41 -9.19
CA MET A 151 14.32 4.17 -8.10
C MET A 151 15.72 4.65 -8.53
N PRO A 152 15.95 5.95 -8.79
CA PRO A 152 17.31 6.43 -9.02
C PRO A 152 18.14 6.14 -7.78
N LYS A 153 19.40 5.70 -7.94
CA LYS A 153 20.37 5.61 -6.85
C LYS A 153 20.73 7.02 -6.39
N ASN A 154 19.85 7.63 -5.60
CA ASN A 154 19.98 8.99 -5.11
C ASN A 154 19.99 8.96 -3.57
N PRO A 155 21.03 9.50 -2.90
CA PRO A 155 21.05 9.60 -1.44
C PRO A 155 19.92 10.45 -0.85
N ALA A 156 19.24 11.28 -1.68
CA ALA A 156 18.06 12.06 -1.31
C ALA A 156 16.73 11.32 -1.48
N THR A 157 16.73 10.05 -1.90
CA THR A 157 15.53 9.21 -1.87
C THR A 157 14.98 9.21 -0.44
N PRO A 158 13.67 9.38 -0.22
CA PRO A 158 13.07 9.28 1.10
C PRO A 158 13.53 7.97 1.74
N LYS A 159 14.23 8.10 2.85
CA LYS A 159 14.52 6.95 3.71
C LYS A 159 13.25 6.65 4.49
N PRO A 160 13.05 5.40 4.93
CA PRO A 160 12.00 5.11 5.90
C PRO A 160 12.06 6.16 6.98
N ALA A 161 10.94 6.86 7.22
CA ALA A 161 10.87 8.06 8.05
C ALA A 161 11.84 7.89 9.22
N GLY A 162 12.94 8.68 9.23
CA GLY A 162 14.29 8.36 9.73
C GLY A 162 14.45 7.93 11.18
N ASP A 163 13.62 7.01 11.63
CA ASP A 163 13.47 6.50 12.96
C ASP A 163 13.02 5.03 12.84
N GLU A 164 13.92 4.11 13.14
CA GLU A 164 13.64 2.67 13.19
C GLU A 164 12.45 2.36 14.13
N THR A 165 12.10 3.32 15.02
CA THR A 165 10.94 3.21 15.91
C THR A 165 9.61 3.10 15.16
N ARG A 166 9.50 3.56 13.90
CA ARG A 166 8.23 3.55 13.14
C ARG A 166 8.10 2.44 12.10
N LEU A 167 9.19 1.75 11.75
CA LEU A 167 9.17 0.59 10.86
C LEU A 167 8.28 -0.53 11.43
N HIS A 168 7.58 -1.29 10.60
CA HIS A 168 6.68 -2.37 11.00
C HIS A 168 5.43 -1.87 11.74
N ASN A 169 4.99 -0.68 11.34
CA ASN A 169 3.67 -0.17 11.61
C ASN A 169 3.03 0.12 10.26
N ALA A 170 1.96 -0.62 9.98
CA ALA A 170 1.33 -0.63 8.66
C ALA A 170 0.96 0.78 8.14
N PHE A 171 0.54 1.71 9.00
CA PHE A 171 0.21 3.05 8.54
C PHE A 171 1.43 3.87 8.17
N TYR A 172 2.51 3.80 8.94
CA TYR A 172 3.75 4.51 8.60
C TYR A 172 4.42 3.90 7.38
N ASP A 173 4.42 2.58 7.25
CA ASP A 173 4.95 1.92 6.07
C ASP A 173 4.13 2.30 4.82
N ALA A 174 2.80 2.33 4.89
CA ALA A 174 1.97 2.86 3.81
C ALA A 174 2.25 4.35 3.51
N CYS A 175 2.40 5.20 4.52
CA CYS A 175 2.77 6.62 4.36
C CYS A 175 4.12 6.78 3.65
N HIS A 176 5.12 6.02 4.09
CA HIS A 176 6.45 6.06 3.53
C HIS A 176 6.48 5.57 2.07
N GLN A 177 5.73 4.52 1.75
CA GLN A 177 5.55 4.07 0.38
C GLN A 177 4.93 5.17 -0.51
N ALA A 178 3.92 5.88 -0.02
CA ALA A 178 3.31 7.00 -0.74
C ALA A 178 4.31 8.15 -0.98
N GLU A 179 5.13 8.47 0.02
CA GLU A 179 6.20 9.47 -0.09
C GLU A 179 7.23 9.07 -1.15
N ILE A 180 7.66 7.81 -1.17
CA ILE A 180 8.57 7.29 -2.20
C ILE A 180 7.96 7.46 -3.59
N ILE A 181 6.70 7.07 -3.79
CA ILE A 181 6.02 7.17 -5.09
C ILE A 181 6.00 8.63 -5.55
N ARG A 182 5.56 9.56 -4.70
CA ARG A 182 5.57 11.00 -5.01
C ARG A 182 6.97 11.50 -5.34
N TRP A 183 7.96 11.11 -4.56
CA TRP A 183 9.34 11.54 -4.75
C TRP A 183 9.92 11.03 -6.08
N VAL A 184 9.71 9.76 -6.42
CA VAL A 184 10.16 9.20 -7.70
C VAL A 184 9.52 9.96 -8.85
N GLU A 185 8.20 10.17 -8.83
CA GLU A 185 7.49 10.88 -9.90
C GLU A 185 7.97 12.33 -10.07
N ALA A 186 8.30 13.01 -8.97
CA ALA A 186 8.86 14.35 -9.00
C ALA A 186 10.31 14.40 -9.52
N ASN A 187 11.05 13.29 -9.41
CA ASN A 187 12.47 13.19 -9.77
C ASN A 187 12.74 12.35 -11.03
N GLU A 188 11.73 11.69 -11.59
CA GLU A 188 11.80 11.06 -12.90
C GLU A 188 12.07 12.17 -13.93
N ARG A 189 13.27 12.16 -14.52
CA ARG A 189 13.53 12.98 -15.70
C ARG A 189 12.51 12.54 -16.76
N PRO A 190 11.86 13.47 -17.49
CA PRO A 190 11.06 13.07 -18.63
C PRO A 190 11.92 12.15 -19.49
N ARG A 191 11.41 10.95 -19.80
CA ARG A 191 12.08 10.05 -20.75
C ARG A 191 12.47 10.92 -21.93
N CYS A 192 13.76 11.16 -22.10
CA CYS A 192 14.27 11.91 -23.23
C CYS A 192 13.64 11.24 -24.44
N SER A 193 12.86 11.98 -25.23
CA SER A 193 12.27 11.46 -26.45
C SER A 193 13.43 11.21 -27.43
N GLU A 194 14.13 10.09 -27.26
CA GLU A 194 15.23 9.63 -28.11
C GLU A 194 14.74 9.23 -29.52
N THR A 195 13.48 9.46 -29.84
CA THR A 195 12.95 9.36 -31.21
C THR A 195 12.88 10.69 -31.95
N ALA A 196 13.10 11.85 -31.30
CA ALA A 196 13.05 13.15 -31.97
C ALA A 196 14.40 13.61 -32.55
N THR A 197 15.53 13.20 -31.96
CA THR A 197 16.86 13.69 -32.38
C THR A 197 17.58 12.81 -33.40
N MET A 198 17.23 11.52 -33.54
CA MET A 198 17.81 10.68 -34.61
C MET A 198 17.24 11.01 -36.00
N ASN A 199 15.99 11.46 -36.10
CA ASN A 199 15.38 11.79 -37.40
C ASN A 199 15.88 13.13 -37.98
N ALA A 200 16.49 14.00 -37.17
CA ALA A 200 17.12 15.23 -37.64
C ALA A 200 18.52 15.00 -38.23
N ALA A 201 19.25 13.99 -37.75
CA ALA A 201 20.57 13.62 -38.27
C ALA A 201 20.49 12.86 -39.60
N VAL A 202 19.46 12.03 -39.79
CA VAL A 202 19.24 11.31 -41.06
C VAL A 202 18.71 12.24 -42.18
N LYS A 203 17.99 13.32 -41.83
CA LYS A 203 17.53 14.33 -42.81
C LYS A 203 18.61 15.32 -43.25
N LYS A 204 19.76 15.39 -42.56
CA LYS A 204 20.94 16.16 -43.00
C LYS A 204 21.97 15.27 -43.70
N GLY A 205 21.49 14.31 -44.48
CA GLY A 205 22.30 13.47 -45.34
C GLY A 205 23.33 14.31 -46.10
N LEU A 206 24.60 14.01 -45.82
CA LEU A 206 25.72 14.30 -46.69
C LEU A 206 25.32 13.86 -48.11
N ALA A 207 25.22 14.82 -49.01
CA ALA A 207 25.47 14.57 -50.42
C ALA A 207 27.00 14.54 -50.60
N LEU A 208 27.45 13.58 -51.42
CA LEU A 208 28.80 13.46 -51.97
C LEU A 208 29.37 14.79 -52.47
#